data_AF-A0A1Q6KG66-F1
#
_entry.id   AF-A0A1Q6KG66-F1
#
_cell.length_a   1.000
_cell.length_b   1.000
_cell.length_c   1.000
_cell.angle_alpha   90.00
_cell.angle_beta   90.00
_cell.angle_gamma   90.00
#
_symmetry.space_group_name_H-M   'P 1'
#
loop_
_entity.id
_entity.type
_entity.pdbx_description
1 polymer ?
#
loop_
_entity_poly.entity_id
_entity_poly.type
_entity_poly.pdbx_seq_one_letter_code
_entity_poly.pdbx_strand_id
1 'polypeptide(L)'
;MANKIFKILIKIVFIMMLYQMLLMPKAKATTLDDIFSTGDNFISEGKNGSKKDDFVDYAEVRQNISNIGNILTALGVVFAVIIGGILGIQIMWGSIEAQAKAKEMLIPYVIGCIVIFGAFGIWKLAVTIFSQLQ
;
A
#
# COMPACT_ATOMS: atom_id res chain seq x y z
N MET A 1 14.68 12.16 -28.53
CA MET A 1 14.38 12.55 -27.13
C MET A 1 13.95 11.35 -26.29
N ALA A 2 13.01 10.52 -26.77
CA ALA A 2 12.53 9.30 -26.08
C ALA A 2 13.65 8.33 -25.63
N ASN A 3 14.69 8.13 -26.44
CA ASN A 3 15.77 7.19 -26.11
C ASN A 3 16.69 7.67 -24.95
N LYS A 4 16.78 8.98 -24.70
CA LYS A 4 17.49 9.53 -23.52
C LYS A 4 16.62 9.42 -22.27
N ILE A 5 15.31 9.69 -22.40
CA ILE A 5 14.34 9.58 -21.30
C ILE A 5 14.22 8.12 -20.84
N PHE A 6 14.17 7.16 -21.77
CA PHE A 6 14.12 5.73 -21.46
C PHE A 6 15.36 5.24 -20.70
N LYS A 7 16.55 5.71 -21.08
CA LYS A 7 17.80 5.42 -20.35
C LYS A 7 17.84 6.03 -18.95
N ILE A 8 17.22 7.19 -18.74
CA ILE A 8 17.12 7.83 -17.42
C ILE A 8 16.14 7.06 -16.53
N LEU A 9 14.98 6.66 -17.07
CA LEU A 9 13.98 5.85 -16.38
C LEU A 9 14.57 4.51 -15.88
N ILE A 10 15.32 3.82 -16.74
CA ILE A 10 16.00 2.56 -16.37
C ILE A 10 16.95 2.76 -15.17
N LYS A 11 17.71 3.86 -15.14
CA LYS A 11 18.64 4.14 -14.03
C LYS A 11 17.90 4.42 -12.72
N ILE A 12 16.77 5.12 -12.78
CA ILE A 12 15.93 5.42 -11.61
C ILE A 12 15.34 4.14 -11.01
N VAL A 13 14.81 3.25 -11.86
CA VAL A 13 14.25 1.96 -11.43
C VAL A 13 15.32 1.08 -10.77
N PHE A 14 16.52 1.05 -11.33
CA PHE A 14 17.63 0.29 -10.78
C PHE A 14 18.07 0.81 -9.39
N ILE A 15 18.11 2.14 -9.22
CA ILE A 15 18.38 2.78 -7.93
C ILE A 15 17.30 2.47 -6.89
N MET A 16 16.02 2.46 -7.28
CA MET A 16 14.93 2.08 -6.36
C MET A 16 15.02 0.62 -5.93
N MET A 17 15.39 -0.30 -6.83
CA MET A 17 15.61 -1.70 -6.47
C MET A 17 16.77 -1.88 -5.48
N LEU A 18 17.87 -1.15 -5.67
CA LEU A 18 19.00 -1.17 -4.74
C LEU A 18 18.64 -0.59 -3.37
N TYR A 19 17.78 0.43 -3.33
CA TYR A 19 17.31 1.03 -2.07
C TYR A 19 16.52 0.03 -1.20
N GLN A 20 15.80 -0.93 -1.81
CA GLN A 20 15.09 -1.97 -1.06
C GLN A 20 16.03 -2.97 -0.37
N MET A 21 17.24 -3.21 -0.90
CA MET A 21 18.24 -4.05 -0.23
C MET A 21 18.80 -3.39 1.05
N LEU A 22 18.80 -2.06 1.13
CA LEU A 22 19.22 -1.32 2.31
C LEU A 22 18.15 -1.34 3.42
N LEU A 23 16.90 -1.62 3.06
CA LEU A 23 15.78 -1.84 3.97
C LEU A 23 15.60 -3.34 4.22
N MET A 24 16.64 -4.04 4.69
CA MET A 24 16.43 -5.40 5.17
C MET A 24 15.45 -5.36 6.36
N PRO A 25 14.30 -6.05 6.30
CA PRO A 25 13.50 -6.25 7.49
C PRO A 25 14.40 -6.97 8.51
N LYS A 26 14.48 -6.45 9.73
CA LYS A 26 15.19 -7.15 10.80
C LYS A 26 14.41 -8.41 11.12
N ALA A 27 14.76 -9.52 10.47
CA ALA A 27 14.28 -10.83 10.85
C ALA A 27 14.89 -11.14 12.23
N LYS A 28 14.05 -11.22 13.26
CA LYS A 28 14.46 -11.86 14.51
C LYS A 28 14.78 -13.31 14.18
N ALA A 29 16.05 -13.69 14.26
CA ALA A 29 16.40 -15.10 14.24
C ALA A 29 15.85 -15.70 15.52
N THR A 30 14.84 -16.55 15.36
CA THR A 30 14.32 -17.39 16.45
C THR A 30 15.46 -18.33 16.88
N THR A 31 15.65 -18.51 18.19
CA THR A 31 16.65 -19.47 18.68
C THR A 31 16.12 -20.90 18.53
N LEU A 32 17.00 -21.89 18.60
CA LEU A 32 16.58 -23.30 18.60
C LEU A 32 15.63 -23.59 19.78
N ASP A 33 15.85 -22.95 20.93
CA ASP A 33 14.99 -23.08 22.10
C ASP A 33 13.60 -22.46 21.85
N ASP A 34 13.53 -21.33 21.15
CA ASP A 34 12.25 -20.74 20.72
C ASP A 34 11.50 -21.66 19.74
N ILE A 35 12.21 -22.37 18.86
CA ILE A 35 11.62 -23.33 17.91
C ILE A 35 11.04 -24.53 18.65
N PHE A 36 11.79 -25.11 19.59
CA PHE A 36 11.30 -26.24 20.39
C PHE A 36 10.14 -25.83 21.28
N SER A 37 10.24 -24.68 21.97
CA SER A 37 9.15 -24.13 22.77
C SER A 37 7.89 -23.88 21.94
N THR A 38 8.04 -23.35 20.72
CA THR A 38 6.93 -23.15 19.78
C THR A 38 6.29 -24.48 19.35
N GLY A 39 7.10 -25.50 19.08
CA GLY A 39 6.62 -26.84 18.72
C GLY A 39 5.86 -27.53 19.85
N ASP A 40 6.35 -27.41 21.08
CA ASP A 40 5.69 -27.95 22.26
C ASP A 40 4.35 -27.25 22.54
N ASN A 41 4.31 -25.92 22.37
CA ASN A 41 3.08 -25.15 22.47
C ASN A 41 2.05 -25.59 21.41
N PHE A 42 2.48 -25.78 20.16
CA PHE A 42 1.61 -26.26 19.08
C PHE A 42 1.01 -27.65 19.37
N ILE A 43 1.82 -28.60 19.83
CA ILE A 43 1.33 -29.95 20.17
C ILE A 43 0.40 -29.92 21.39
N SER A 44 0.71 -29.08 22.39
CA SER A 44 -0.11 -28.90 23.59
C SER A 44 -1.49 -28.29 23.25
N GLU A 45 -1.52 -27.25 22.41
CA GLU A 45 -2.75 -26.63 21.91
C GLU A 45 -3.59 -27.59 21.04
N GLY A 46 -2.93 -28.38 20.19
CA GLY A 46 -3.58 -29.41 19.39
C GLY A 46 -4.19 -30.54 20.23
N LYS A 47 -3.60 -30.87 21.38
CA LYS A 47 -4.12 -31.87 22.32
C LYS A 47 -5.23 -31.35 23.23
N ASN A 48 -5.15 -30.09 23.66
CA ASN A 48 -6.09 -29.50 24.62
C ASN A 48 -7.34 -28.90 23.96
N GLY A 49 -7.51 -29.05 22.65
CA GLY A 49 -8.66 -28.53 21.92
C GLY A 49 -8.65 -27.01 21.89
N SER A 50 -7.84 -26.44 20.99
CA SER A 50 -7.83 -25.04 20.54
C SER A 50 -8.60 -24.06 21.42
N LYS A 51 -7.95 -23.50 22.44
CA LYS A 51 -8.30 -22.14 22.86
C LYS A 51 -7.93 -21.23 21.69
N LYS A 52 -8.93 -20.81 20.91
CA LYS A 52 -8.79 -20.19 19.59
C LYS A 52 -8.06 -18.83 19.55
N ASP A 53 -7.37 -18.38 20.60
CA ASP A 53 -6.96 -16.97 20.72
C ASP A 53 -5.48 -16.67 20.99
N ASP A 54 -4.64 -17.62 21.44
CA ASP A 54 -3.34 -17.21 22.04
C ASP A 54 -2.12 -17.19 21.09
N PHE A 55 -2.15 -17.84 19.92
CA PHE A 55 -0.95 -17.93 19.07
C PHE A 55 -0.82 -16.78 18.05
N VAL A 56 -1.94 -16.21 17.59
CA VAL A 56 -2.00 -15.04 16.70
C VAL A 56 -3.21 -14.20 17.11
N ASP A 57 -2.99 -12.97 17.59
CA ASP A 57 -4.07 -12.02 17.83
C ASP A 57 -4.61 -11.53 16.47
N TYR A 58 -5.58 -12.28 15.94
CA TYR A 58 -6.24 -11.94 14.68
C TYR A 58 -7.00 -10.61 14.77
N ALA A 59 -7.38 -10.15 15.96
CA ALA A 59 -8.03 -8.86 16.14
C ALA A 59 -7.00 -7.73 15.97
N GLU A 60 -5.82 -7.85 16.59
CA GLU A 60 -4.71 -6.90 16.41
C GLU A 60 -4.23 -6.86 14.95
N VAL A 61 -4.06 -8.02 14.31
CA VAL A 61 -3.65 -8.10 12.90
C VAL A 61 -4.70 -7.44 11.99
N ARG A 62 -6.00 -7.71 12.22
CA ARG A 62 -7.09 -7.13 11.44
C ARG A 62 -7.22 -5.63 11.67
N GLN A 63 -7.01 -5.16 12.90
CA GLN A 63 -7.00 -3.74 13.24
C GLN A 63 -5.83 -3.04 12.55
N ASN A 64 -4.63 -3.60 12.60
CA ASN A 64 -3.45 -3.05 11.95
C ASN A 64 -3.59 -2.99 10.42
N ILE A 65 -4.11 -4.07 9.80
CA ILE A 65 -4.40 -4.09 8.35
C ILE A 65 -5.47 -3.06 8.00
N SER A 66 -6.57 -2.98 8.76
CA SER A 66 -7.61 -1.98 8.49
C SER A 66 -7.09 -0.55 8.65
N ASN A 67 -6.28 -0.29 9.68
CA ASN A 67 -5.72 1.02 9.95
C ASN A 67 -4.79 1.47 8.83
N ILE A 68 -3.91 0.57 8.34
CA ILE A 68 -2.90 0.93 7.33
C ILE A 68 -3.55 1.45 6.05
N GLY A 69 -4.56 0.77 5.52
CA GLY A 69 -5.14 1.22 4.26
C GLY A 69 -6.25 2.24 4.43
N ASN A 70 -6.84 2.42 5.61
CA ASN A 70 -7.63 3.62 5.90
C ASN A 70 -6.76 4.88 5.85
N ILE A 71 -5.57 4.85 6.45
CA ILE A 71 -4.61 5.97 6.39
C ILE A 71 -4.10 6.22 4.97
N LEU A 72 -3.74 5.15 4.25
CA LEU A 72 -3.23 5.29 2.89
C LEU A 72 -4.28 5.91 1.95
N THR A 73 -5.54 5.54 2.15
CA THR A 73 -6.66 6.06 1.35
C THR A 73 -7.01 7.48 1.71
N ALA A 74 -7.02 7.80 2.99
CA ALA A 74 -7.21 9.17 3.44
C ALA A 74 -6.16 10.10 2.79
N LEU A 75 -4.89 9.69 2.78
CA LEU A 75 -3.84 10.43 2.09
C LEU A 75 -4.08 10.53 0.58
N GLY A 76 -4.42 9.41 -0.08
CA GLY A 76 -4.74 9.39 -1.50
C GLY A 76 -5.88 10.34 -1.89
N VAL A 77 -6.96 10.37 -1.09
CA VAL A 77 -8.10 11.29 -1.26
C VAL A 77 -7.66 12.74 -1.07
N VAL A 78 -6.89 13.04 -0.02
CA VAL A 78 -6.41 14.40 0.25
C VAL A 78 -5.58 14.92 -0.92
N PHE A 79 -4.62 14.14 -1.43
CA PHE A 79 -3.83 14.53 -2.59
C PHE A 79 -4.66 14.70 -3.85
N ALA A 80 -5.63 13.80 -4.10
CA ALA A 80 -6.54 13.93 -5.23
C ALA A 80 -7.33 15.25 -5.15
N VAL A 81 -7.91 15.57 -4.00
CA VAL A 81 -8.69 16.82 -3.82
C VAL A 81 -7.81 18.06 -4.01
N ILE A 82 -6.59 18.09 -3.46
CA ILE A 82 -5.69 19.24 -3.60
C ILE A 82 -5.29 19.43 -5.07
N ILE A 83 -4.78 18.38 -5.72
CA ILE A 83 -4.29 18.46 -7.10
C ILE A 83 -5.45 18.72 -8.06
N GLY A 84 -6.58 18.03 -7.89
CA GLY A 84 -7.80 18.25 -8.67
C GLY A 84 -8.35 19.67 -8.49
N GLY A 85 -8.29 20.22 -7.29
CA GLY A 85 -8.66 21.60 -7.00
C GLY A 85 -7.78 22.61 -7.74
N ILE A 86 -6.45 22.43 -7.69
CA ILE A 86 -5.49 23.29 -8.42
C ILE A 86 -5.76 23.24 -9.93
N LEU A 87 -5.93 22.04 -10.50
CA LEU A 87 -6.24 21.87 -11.93
C LEU A 87 -7.60 22.48 -12.30
N GLY A 88 -8.62 22.30 -11.46
CA GLY A 88 -9.95 22.88 -11.68
C GLY A 88 -9.94 24.41 -11.70
N ILE A 89 -9.24 25.04 -10.75
CA ILE A 89 -9.08 26.49 -10.71
C ILE A 89 -8.30 26.99 -11.93
N GLN A 90 -7.21 26.31 -12.32
CA GLN A 90 -6.46 26.68 -13.54
C GLN A 90 -7.31 26.57 -14.80
N ILE A 91 -8.24 25.63 -14.88
CA ILE A 91 -9.13 25.47 -16.05
C ILE A 91 -10.18 26.60 -16.13
N MET A 92 -10.69 27.06 -14.97
CA MET A 92 -11.77 28.04 -14.91
C MET A 92 -11.27 29.50 -14.92
N TRP A 93 -10.17 29.80 -14.23
CA TRP A 93 -9.68 31.17 -14.03
C TRP A 93 -8.22 31.39 -14.50
N GLY A 94 -7.58 30.38 -15.07
CA GLY A 94 -6.21 30.50 -15.58
C GLY A 94 -6.13 31.28 -16.90
N SER A 95 -4.92 31.77 -17.21
CA SER A 95 -4.61 32.30 -18.54
C SER A 95 -4.73 31.21 -19.61
N ILE A 96 -4.83 31.59 -20.89
CA ILE A 96 -4.98 30.64 -22.01
C ILE A 96 -3.88 29.56 -22.00
N GLU A 97 -2.65 29.94 -21.67
CA GLU A 97 -1.52 29.00 -21.58
C GLU A 97 -1.64 28.05 -20.37
N ALA A 98 -2.06 28.57 -19.21
CA ALA A 98 -2.27 27.76 -18.00
C ALA A 98 -3.44 26.78 -18.19
N GLN A 99 -4.51 27.22 -18.85
CA GLN A 99 -5.66 26.40 -19.17
C GLN A 99 -5.30 25.25 -20.12
N ALA A 100 -4.46 25.49 -21.12
CA ALA A 100 -3.97 24.45 -22.03
C ALA A 100 -3.16 23.39 -21.28
N LYS A 101 -2.19 23.81 -20.45
CA LYS A 101 -1.36 22.90 -19.64
C LYS A 101 -2.19 22.11 -18.63
N ALA A 102 -3.16 22.75 -17.96
CA ALA A 102 -4.03 22.05 -17.00
C ALA A 102 -4.88 20.97 -17.67
N LYS A 103 -5.37 21.21 -18.90
CA LYS A 103 -6.12 20.22 -19.68
C LYS A 103 -5.25 19.05 -20.12
N GLU A 104 -4.00 19.29 -20.51
CA GLU A 104 -3.05 18.21 -20.83
C GLU A 104 -2.72 17.36 -19.60
N MET A 105 -2.58 17.99 -18.43
CA MET A 105 -2.30 17.32 -17.15
C MET A 105 -3.52 16.58 -16.57
N LEU A 106 -4.73 16.87 -17.06
CA LEU A 106 -5.96 16.23 -16.59
C LEU A 106 -5.98 14.73 -16.88
N ILE A 107 -5.49 14.31 -18.06
CA ILE A 107 -5.45 12.91 -18.48
C ILE A 107 -4.59 12.06 -17.52
N PRO A 108 -3.30 12.38 -17.28
CA PRO A 108 -2.50 11.62 -16.33
C PRO A 108 -3.01 11.72 -14.89
N TYR A 109 -3.63 12.84 -14.49
CA TYR A 109 -4.27 12.98 -13.18
C TYR A 109 -5.43 12.00 -12.99
N VAL A 110 -6.35 11.91 -13.96
CA VAL A 110 -7.50 10.99 -13.91
C VAL A 110 -7.02 9.54 -13.90
N ILE A 111 -6.01 9.19 -14.72
CA ILE A 111 -5.42 7.85 -14.72
C ILE A 111 -4.81 7.54 -13.34
N GLY A 112 -4.09 8.48 -12.74
CA GLY A 112 -3.54 8.33 -11.39
C GLY A 112 -4.62 8.10 -10.33
N CYS A 113 -5.72 8.85 -10.39
CA CYS A 113 -6.86 8.65 -9.49
C CYS A 113 -7.48 7.26 -9.65
N ILE A 114 -7.69 6.80 -10.88
CA ILE A 114 -8.22 5.45 -11.16
C ILE A 114 -7.31 4.36 -10.58
N VAL A 115 -5.98 4.52 -10.72
CA VAL A 115 -5.02 3.54 -10.18
C VAL A 115 -5.08 3.51 -8.65
N ILE A 116 -5.07 4.67 -8.00
CA ILE A 116 -5.09 4.77 -6.52
C ILE A 116 -6.41 4.21 -5.97
N PHE A 117 -7.55 4.68 -6.49
CA PHE A 117 -8.86 4.23 -6.02
C PHE A 117 -9.17 2.79 -6.42
N GLY A 118 -8.71 2.33 -7.59
CA GLY A 118 -8.83 0.94 -8.03
C GLY A 118 -8.02 -0.01 -7.16
N ALA A 119 -6.77 0.32 -6.87
CA ALA A 119 -5.93 -0.46 -5.97
C ALA A 119 -6.52 -0.54 -4.55
N PHE A 120 -7.03 0.58 -4.03
CA PHE A 120 -7.72 0.58 -2.74
C PHE A 120 -8.98 -0.29 -2.75
N GLY A 121 -9.80 -0.19 -3.80
CA GLY A 121 -11.01 -1.00 -3.96
C GLY A 121 -10.71 -2.49 -3.89
N ILE A 122 -9.71 -2.95 -4.67
CA ILE A 122 -9.27 -4.35 -4.69
C ILE A 122 -8.75 -4.78 -3.31
N TRP A 123 -7.93 -3.94 -2.67
CA TRP A 123 -7.39 -4.22 -1.33
C TRP A 123 -8.50 -4.39 -0.29
N LYS A 124 -9.47 -3.47 -0.24
CA LYS A 124 -10.63 -3.54 0.66
C LYS A 124 -11.45 -4.81 0.44
N LEU A 125 -11.64 -5.20 -0.83
CA LEU A 125 -12.35 -6.42 -1.21
C LEU A 125 -11.63 -7.66 -0.70
N ALA A 126 -10.31 -7.75 -0.91
CA ALA A 126 -9.49 -8.85 -0.40
C ALA A 126 -9.58 -8.97 1.12
N VAL A 127 -9.35 -7.89 1.86
CA VAL A 127 -9.44 -7.87 3.33
C VAL A 127 -10.82 -8.31 3.82
N THR A 128 -11.88 -7.87 3.14
CA THR A 128 -13.26 -8.25 3.48
C THR A 128 -13.49 -9.75 3.31
N ILE A 129 -13.07 -10.33 2.17
CA ILE A 129 -13.22 -11.76 1.89
C ILE A 129 -12.41 -12.60 2.89
N PHE A 130 -11.14 -12.25 3.15
CA PHE A 130 -10.34 -12.93 4.16
C PHE A 130 -10.97 -12.86 5.55
N SER A 131 -11.58 -11.73 5.90
CA SER A 131 -12.24 -11.58 7.20
C SER A 131 -13.57 -12.31 7.34
N GLN A 132 -14.15 -12.82 6.25
CA GLN A 132 -15.35 -13.67 6.26
C GLN A 132 -15.03 -15.17 6.25
N LEU A 133 -13.79 -15.54 5.93
CA LEU A 133 -13.33 -16.94 5.85
C LEU A 133 -12.74 -17.47 7.18
N GLN A 134 -12.45 -16.58 8.14
CA GLN A 134 -12.12 -16.92 9.53
C GLN A 134 -13.35 -16.86 10.43
#